data_AF-M1UIG2-F1
#
_entry.id   AF-M1UIG2-F1
#
_cell.length_a   1.000
_cell.length_b   1.000
_cell.length_c   1.000
_cell.angle_alpha   90.00
_cell.angle_beta   90.00
_cell.angle_gamma   90.00
#
_symmetry.space_group_name_H-M   'P 1'
#
loop_
_entity.id
_entity.type
_entity.pdbx_description
1 polymer ?
#
loop_
_entity_poly.entity_id
_entity_poly.type
_entity_poly.pdbx_seq_one_letter_code
_entity_poly.pdbx_strand_id
1 'polypeptide(L)'
;MRGLSPEQLLVIADEVGAVHGVVVRDFAALAAISAVSTASFYGVEVHASAEAMAARVSELIRTLEPLSGRNETFAAVTQRILLSRNI
;
A
#
# COMPACT_ATOMS: atom_id res chain seq x y z
N MET A 1 13.39 -4.29 -4.50
CA MET A 1 12.56 -4.83 -3.38
C MET A 1 11.31 -5.50 -3.96
N ARG A 2 10.50 -6.19 -3.14
CA ARG A 2 9.22 -6.79 -3.55
C ARG A 2 8.06 -5.90 -3.10
N GLY A 3 7.46 -5.16 -4.03
CA GLY A 3 6.27 -4.34 -3.82
C GLY A 3 4.96 -5.15 -3.78
N LEU A 4 3.83 -4.46 -3.96
CA LEU A 4 2.49 -5.05 -4.04
C LEU A 4 1.86 -4.72 -5.39
N SER A 5 1.25 -5.69 -6.05
CA SER A 5 0.39 -5.42 -7.22
C SER A 5 -0.92 -4.75 -6.80
N PRO A 6 -1.67 -4.11 -7.72
CA PRO A 6 -2.97 -3.52 -7.40
C PRO A 6 -3.95 -4.55 -6.81
N GLU A 7 -3.95 -5.78 -7.32
CA GLU A 7 -4.81 -6.87 -6.85
C GLU A 7 -4.42 -7.31 -5.43
N GLN A 8 -3.12 -7.41 -5.13
CA GLN A 8 -2.65 -7.70 -3.77
C GLN A 8 -3.06 -6.59 -2.80
N LEU A 9 -3.00 -5.33 -3.24
CA LEU A 9 -3.40 -4.19 -2.44
C LEU A 9 -4.92 -4.17 -2.21
N LEU A 10 -5.70 -4.54 -3.22
CA LEU A 10 -7.16 -4.70 -3.12
C LEU A 10 -7.53 -5.81 -2.13
N VAL A 11 -6.86 -6.96 -2.17
CA VAL A 11 -7.10 -8.04 -1.18
C VAL A 11 -6.86 -7.55 0.24
N ILE A 12 -5.79 -6.79 0.49
CA ILE A 12 -5.54 -6.23 1.82
C ILE A 12 -6.64 -5.23 2.22
N ALA A 13 -7.07 -4.40 1.28
CA ALA A 13 -8.14 -3.43 1.49
C ALA A 13 -9.48 -4.10 1.82
N ASP A 14 -9.83 -5.17 1.11
CA ASP A 14 -11.05 -5.96 1.33
C ASP A 14 -11.04 -6.64 2.70
N GLU A 15 -9.90 -7.18 3.14
CA GLU A 15 -9.76 -7.76 4.49
C GLU A 15 -9.93 -6.70 5.60
N VAL A 16 -9.33 -5.52 5.44
CA VAL A 16 -9.57 -4.40 6.36
C VAL A 16 -11.04 -3.98 6.33
N GLY A 17 -11.65 -3.99 5.15
CA GLY A 17 -13.07 -3.72 4.95
C GLY A 17 -13.98 -4.69 5.69
N ALA A 18 -13.72 -5.99 5.55
CA ALA A 18 -14.48 -7.06 6.19
C ALA A 18 -14.41 -6.98 7.73
N VAL A 19 -13.26 -6.62 8.29
CA VAL A 19 -13.07 -6.51 9.76
C VAL A 19 -13.70 -5.24 10.33
N HIS A 20 -13.65 -4.12 9.60
CA HIS A 20 -14.00 -2.80 10.15
C HIS A 20 -15.26 -2.16 9.56
N GLY A 21 -15.95 -2.84 8.63
CA GLY A 21 -17.16 -2.33 7.99
C GLY A 21 -16.90 -1.12 7.07
N VAL A 22 -15.72 -1.07 6.44
CA VAL A 22 -15.36 -0.02 5.47
C VAL A 22 -15.25 -0.62 4.06
N VAL A 23 -15.30 0.21 3.03
CA VAL A 23 -15.23 -0.23 1.63
C VAL A 23 -14.20 0.57 0.86
N VAL A 24 -13.66 -0.02 -0.20
CA VAL A 24 -12.84 0.71 -1.17
C VAL A 24 -13.71 1.74 -1.88
N ARG A 25 -13.27 3.01 -1.87
CA ARG A 25 -13.94 4.12 -2.57
C ARG A 25 -13.12 4.69 -3.73
N ASP A 26 -11.82 4.40 -3.77
CA ASP A 26 -10.92 4.91 -4.80
C ASP A 26 -9.93 3.82 -5.26
N PHE A 27 -10.27 3.16 -6.37
CA PHE A 27 -9.41 2.17 -7.01
C PHE A 27 -8.20 2.78 -7.73
N ALA A 28 -8.29 4.05 -8.17
CA ALA A 28 -7.16 4.75 -8.79
C ALA A 28 -6.08 5.04 -7.75
N ALA A 29 -6.47 5.38 -6.52
CA ALA A 29 -5.55 5.49 -5.40
C ALA A 29 -4.83 4.16 -5.12
N LEU A 30 -5.54 3.02 -5.12
CA LEU A 30 -4.91 1.70 -4.97
C LEU A 30 -3.88 1.42 -6.08
N ALA A 31 -4.21 1.72 -7.33
CA ALA A 31 -3.27 1.58 -8.44
C ALA A 31 -2.04 2.48 -8.28
N ALA A 32 -2.21 3.73 -7.85
CA ALA A 32 -1.11 4.67 -7.60
C ALA A 32 -0.21 4.20 -6.46
N ILE A 33 -0.78 3.71 -5.37
CA ILE A 33 -0.05 3.16 -4.23
C ILE A 33 0.76 1.92 -4.64
N SER A 34 0.15 1.02 -5.42
CA SER A 34 0.85 -0.13 -5.97
C SER A 34 2.04 0.29 -6.83
N ALA A 35 1.84 1.24 -7.76
CA ALA A 35 2.90 1.76 -8.63
C ALA A 35 4.05 2.37 -7.83
N VAL A 36 3.78 3.09 -6.74
CA VAL A 36 4.82 3.63 -5.85
C VAL A 36 5.61 2.53 -5.17
N SER A 37 4.98 1.41 -4.81
CA SER A 37 5.66 0.26 -4.18
C SER A 37 6.56 -0.53 -5.14
N THR A 38 6.36 -0.38 -6.45
CA THR A 38 7.11 -1.11 -7.50
C THR A 38 7.94 -0.17 -8.39
N ALA A 39 8.03 1.11 -8.04
CA ALA A 39 8.60 2.14 -8.89
C ALA A 39 10.11 1.95 -9.12
N SER A 40 10.50 1.99 -10.40
CA SER A 40 11.88 2.04 -10.84
C SER A 40 12.01 2.93 -12.09
N PHE A 41 13.17 3.56 -12.28
CA PHE A 41 13.51 4.32 -13.47
C PHE A 41 14.72 3.69 -14.13
N TYR A 42 14.56 3.15 -15.34
CA TYR A 42 15.65 2.49 -16.08
C TYR A 42 16.40 1.43 -15.24
N GLY A 43 15.67 0.67 -14.41
CA GLY A 43 16.24 -0.35 -13.51
C GLY A 43 16.81 0.18 -12.20
N VAL A 44 16.79 1.50 -11.97
CA VAL A 44 17.15 2.11 -10.68
C VAL A 44 15.92 2.11 -9.78
N GLU A 45 16.01 1.42 -8.65
CA GLU A 45 14.96 1.41 -7.63
C GLU A 45 14.75 2.83 -7.06
N VAL A 46 13.49 3.26 -6.97
CA VAL A 46 13.16 4.59 -6.40
C VAL A 46 13.42 4.64 -4.90
N HIS A 47 13.24 3.53 -4.20
CA HIS A 47 13.43 3.47 -2.75
C HIS A 47 14.81 2.90 -2.42
N ALA A 48 15.45 3.48 -1.40
CA ALA A 48 16.78 3.02 -0.97
C ALA A 48 16.72 1.73 -0.11
N SER A 49 15.56 1.43 0.49
CA SER A 49 15.36 0.25 1.34
C SER A 49 13.88 -0.13 1.43
N ALA A 50 13.60 -1.33 1.91
CA ALA A 50 12.24 -1.82 2.10
C ALA A 50 11.48 -0.98 3.14
N GLU A 51 12.18 -0.48 4.16
CA GLU A 51 11.65 0.45 5.17
C GLU A 51 11.23 1.78 4.53
N ALA A 52 12.07 2.35 3.64
CA ALA A 52 11.74 3.57 2.93
C ALA A 52 10.50 3.40 2.03
N MET A 53 10.46 2.29 1.28
CA MET A 53 9.30 1.92 0.44
C MET A 53 8.03 1.78 1.29
N ALA A 54 8.09 1.01 2.38
CA ALA A 54 6.94 0.74 3.23
C ALA A 54 6.44 2.01 3.95
N ALA A 55 7.35 2.86 4.41
CA ALA A 55 7.01 4.16 5.00
C ALA A 55 6.31 5.07 3.98
N ARG A 56 6.83 5.15 2.74
CA ARG A 56 6.23 5.99 1.69
C ARG A 56 4.86 5.50 1.26
N VAL A 57 4.66 4.19 1.15
CA VAL A 57 3.35 3.59 0.87
C VAL A 57 2.36 3.89 2.00
N SER A 58 2.79 3.74 3.25
CA SER A 58 1.98 4.04 4.44
C SER A 58 1.52 5.51 4.47
N GLU A 59 2.42 6.44 4.17
CA GLU A 59 2.11 7.86 4.03
C GLU A 59 1.10 8.11 2.91
N LEU A 60 1.31 7.53 1.74
CA LEU A 60 0.44 7.75 0.59
C LEU A 60 -0.98 7.21 0.81
N ILE A 61 -1.13 6.09 1.52
CA ILE A 61 -2.45 5.58 1.93
C ILE A 61 -3.17 6.60 2.81
N ARG A 62 -2.47 7.21 3.78
CA ARG A 62 -3.05 8.26 4.63
C ARG A 62 -3.42 9.53 3.84
N THR A 63 -2.64 9.86 2.81
CA THR A 63 -2.91 11.05 1.97
C THR A 63 -4.06 10.85 1.01
N LEU A 64 -4.12 9.71 0.32
CA LEU A 64 -5.13 9.43 -0.71
C LEU A 64 -6.43 8.88 -0.12
N GLU A 65 -6.37 8.31 1.08
CA GLU A 65 -7.52 7.75 1.79
C GLU A 65 -8.40 6.84 0.92
N PRO A 66 -7.86 5.73 0.36
CA PRO A 66 -8.56 4.90 -0.62
C PRO A 66 -9.81 4.18 -0.08
N LEU A 67 -9.93 4.06 1.25
CA LEU A 67 -11.09 3.47 1.92
C LEU A 67 -12.07 4.56 2.42
N SER A 68 -13.33 4.19 2.58
CA SER A 68 -14.36 5.03 3.21
C SER A 68 -14.08 5.38 4.68
N GLY A 69 -13.13 4.68 5.32
CA GLY A 69 -12.62 4.96 6.65
C GLY A 69 -11.48 4.01 7.00
N ARG A 70 -10.89 4.16 8.20
CA ARG A 70 -9.81 3.28 8.69
C ARG A 70 -8.56 3.21 7.80
N ASN A 71 -8.28 4.28 7.05
CA ASN A 71 -7.07 4.40 6.24
C ASN A 71 -5.77 4.29 7.06
N GLU A 72 -5.79 4.72 8.34
CA GLU A 72 -4.68 4.50 9.28
C GLU A 72 -4.39 3.01 9.52
N THR A 73 -5.44 2.21 9.75
CA THR A 73 -5.31 0.76 9.92
C THR A 73 -4.81 0.12 8.64
N PHE A 74 -5.37 0.51 7.49
CA PHE A 74 -4.94 0.01 6.19
C PHE A 74 -3.47 0.34 5.89
N ALA A 75 -3.02 1.56 6.20
CA ALA A 75 -1.64 1.99 6.08
C ALA A 75 -0.70 1.13 6.93
N ALA A 76 -1.04 0.94 8.22
CA ALA A 76 -0.23 0.15 9.15
C ALA A 76 -0.14 -1.33 8.76
N VAL A 77 -1.24 -1.94 8.33
CA VAL A 77 -1.28 -3.34 7.87
C VAL A 77 -0.45 -3.50 6.59
N THR A 78 -0.64 -2.62 5.61
CA THR A 78 0.10 -2.65 4.34
C THR A 78 1.59 -2.47 4.57
N GLN A 79 1.99 -1.54 5.44
CA GLN A 79 3.39 -1.33 5.81
C GLN A 79 4.01 -2.58 6.43
N ARG A 80 3.30 -3.24 7.36
CA ARG A 80 3.76 -4.50 7.99
C ARG A 80 3.98 -5.60 6.96
N ILE A 81 3.05 -5.76 6.01
CA ILE A 81 3.14 -6.77 4.94
C ILE A 81 4.33 -6.49 4.04
N LEU A 82 4.55 -5.23 3.64
CA LEU A 82 5.70 -4.84 2.83
C LEU A 82 7.01 -5.15 3.53
N LEU A 83 7.12 -4.84 4.82
CA LEU A 83 8.31 -5.17 5.61
C LEU A 83 8.51 -6.69 5.67
N SER A 84 7.48 -7.48 6.01
CA SER A 84 7.60 -8.93 6.14
C SER A 84 7.95 -9.64 4.83
N ARG A 85 7.54 -9.11 3.67
CA ARG A 85 7.88 -9.67 2.34
C ARG A 85 9.34 -9.42 1.93
N ASN A 86 10.03 -8.51 2.61
CA ASN A 86 11.37 -8.04 2.25
C ASN A 86 12.41 -8.29 3.35
N ILE A 87 12.12 -9.22 4.28
CA ILE A 87 13.09 -9.81 5.22
C ILE A 87 13.90 -10.89 4.50
#